data_AF-A0A954QPC9-F1
#
_entry.id   AF-A0A954QPC9-F1
#
_cell.length_a   1.000
_cell.length_b   1.000
_cell.length_c   1.000
_cell.angle_alpha   90.00
_cell.angle_beta   90.00
_cell.angle_gamma   90.00
#
_symmetry.space_group_name_H-M   'P 1'
#
loop_
_entity.id
_entity.type
_entity.pdbx_description
1 polymer ?
#
loop_
_entity_poly.entity_id
_entity_poly.type
_entity_poly.pdbx_seq_one_letter_code
_entity_poly.pdbx_strand_id
1 'polypeptide(L)'
;MTTMRRNRRQRQHTRWVELLEARCVLDSTVVFNELMYYPRPELGGAASEWIELHNQMSVDVELSNWRIDGGVEYQFPVGTILAAGDYLVVAADPTQLVDAV
;
A
#
# COMPACT_ATOMS: atom_id res chain seq x y z
N MET A 1 20.52 70.30 10.70
CA MET A 1 20.80 69.38 9.58
C MET A 1 20.96 67.99 10.18
N THR A 2 19.91 67.17 10.16
CA THR A 2 19.84 65.93 10.95
C THR A 2 19.53 64.76 10.04
N THR A 3 20.49 63.86 9.90
CA THR A 3 20.44 62.66 9.06
C THR A 3 19.64 61.54 9.73
N MET A 4 18.65 60.99 9.02
CA MET A 4 17.82 59.87 9.45
C MET A 4 18.46 58.54 8.99
N ARG A 5 19.01 57.76 9.93
CA ARG A 5 19.53 56.41 9.67
C ARG A 5 18.37 55.42 9.76
N ARG A 6 17.85 54.95 8.62
CA ARG A 6 16.84 53.89 8.56
C ARG A 6 17.47 52.55 8.96
N ASN A 7 17.04 52.02 10.09
CA ASN A 7 17.43 50.70 10.59
C ASN A 7 16.58 49.63 9.87
N ARG A 8 17.18 48.92 8.90
CA ARG A 8 16.55 47.79 8.21
C ARG A 8 16.54 46.60 9.19
N ARG A 9 15.40 46.35 9.85
CA ARG A 9 15.18 45.12 10.61
C ARG A 9 15.19 43.94 9.64
N GLN A 10 16.31 43.22 9.58
CA GLN A 10 16.37 41.92 8.94
C GLN A 10 15.43 40.98 9.71
N ARG A 11 14.27 40.69 9.12
CA ARG A 11 13.40 39.59 9.57
C ARG A 11 14.17 38.30 9.28
N GLN A 12 14.76 37.72 10.32
CA GLN A 12 15.32 36.38 10.26
C GLN A 12 14.16 35.43 9.98
N HIS A 13 14.06 34.98 8.73
CA HIS A 13 13.13 33.92 8.34
C HIS A 13 13.76 32.62 8.82
N THR A 14 13.54 32.26 10.09
CA THR A 14 13.85 30.91 10.55
C THR A 14 13.01 29.97 9.71
N ARG A 15 13.65 29.26 8.78
CA ARG A 15 13.03 28.13 8.09
C ARG A 15 12.89 27.04 9.14
N TRP A 16 11.68 26.93 9.69
CA TRP A 16 11.28 25.83 10.55
C TRP A 16 11.28 24.58 9.68
N VAL A 17 12.28 23.72 9.87
CA VAL A 17 12.28 22.37 9.33
C VAL A 17 11.48 21.54 10.32
N GLU A 18 10.32 21.06 9.92
CA GLU A 18 9.59 20.06 10.69
C GLU A 18 10.44 18.79 10.74
N LEU A 19 10.70 18.31 11.95
CA LEU A 19 11.28 16.99 12.15
C LEU A 19 10.23 15.98 11.69
N LEU A 20 10.55 15.20 10.66
CA LEU A 20 9.75 14.06 10.25
C LEU A 20 9.54 13.16 11.47
N GLU A 21 8.31 12.70 11.69
CA GLU A 21 8.06 11.67 12.69
C GLU A 21 8.95 10.45 12.45
N ALA A 22 9.30 9.75 13.53
CA ALA A 22 10.09 8.54 13.44
C ALA A 22 9.38 7.52 12.55
N ARG A 23 9.92 7.32 11.33
CA ARG A 23 9.44 6.28 10.43
C ARG A 23 9.97 4.93 10.93
N CYS A 24 9.15 4.21 11.68
CA CYS A 24 9.36 2.78 11.86
C CYS A 24 8.99 2.12 10.53
N VAL A 25 9.97 1.53 9.83
CA VAL A 25 9.68 0.67 8.69
C VAL A 25 9.22 -0.66 9.28
N LEU A 26 7.92 -0.91 9.22
CA LEU A 26 7.38 -2.22 9.51
C LEU A 26 7.80 -3.15 8.38
N ASP A 27 8.53 -4.20 8.72
CA ASP A 27 8.89 -5.27 7.81
C ASP A 27 7.88 -6.42 7.95
N SER A 28 7.52 -7.05 6.84
CA SER A 28 6.59 -8.18 6.80
C SER A 28 6.98 -9.10 5.65
N THR A 29 6.89 -10.41 5.88
CA THR A 29 7.17 -11.45 4.89
C THR A 29 6.27 -11.32 3.65
N VAL A 30 4.97 -11.11 3.88
CA VAL A 30 3.95 -10.92 2.84
C VAL A 30 3.29 -9.57 3.07
N VAL A 31 3.11 -8.82 1.99
CA VAL A 31 2.54 -7.47 2.01
C VAL A 31 1.33 -7.36 1.09
N PHE A 32 0.42 -6.44 1.41
CA PHE A 32 -0.53 -5.95 0.42
C PHE A 32 0.22 -5.11 -0.61
N ASN A 33 0.18 -5.52 -1.88
CA ASN A 33 0.93 -4.86 -2.96
C ASN A 33 0.05 -3.89 -3.74
N GLU A 34 -1.11 -4.35 -4.21
CA GLU A 34 -2.03 -3.55 -5.01
C GLU A 34 -3.49 -3.84 -4.62
N LEU A 35 -4.35 -2.83 -4.86
CA LEU A 35 -5.78 -2.90 -4.61
C LEU A 35 -6.56 -2.32 -5.80
N MET A 36 -7.38 -3.14 -6.44
CA MET A 36 -8.36 -2.69 -7.43
C MET A 36 -9.69 -2.41 -6.74
N TYR A 37 -9.91 -1.17 -6.28
CA TYR A 37 -11.13 -0.78 -5.54
C TYR A 37 -12.16 -0.02 -6.40
N TYR A 38 -11.80 0.36 -7.63
CA TYR A 38 -12.69 1.10 -8.51
C TYR A 38 -12.57 0.63 -9.97
N PRO A 39 -12.90 -0.64 -10.25
CA PRO A 39 -12.95 -1.17 -11.59
C PRO A 39 -14.03 -0.48 -12.44
N ARG A 40 -13.77 -0.42 -13.74
CA ARG A 40 -14.73 0.15 -14.71
C ARG A 40 -16.01 -0.69 -14.75
N PRO A 41 -17.21 -0.08 -14.71
CA PRO A 41 -18.48 -0.82 -14.75
C PRO A 41 -18.63 -1.75 -15.96
N GLU A 42 -18.11 -1.35 -17.12
CA GLU A 42 -18.12 -2.15 -18.35
C GLU A 42 -17.20 -3.37 -18.33
N LEU A 43 -16.28 -3.44 -17.36
CA LEU A 43 -15.36 -4.56 -17.15
C LEU A 43 -15.70 -5.35 -15.88
N GLY A 44 -16.99 -5.48 -15.53
CA GLY A 44 -17.45 -6.26 -14.39
C GLY A 44 -17.73 -5.46 -13.12
N GLY A 45 -17.32 -4.18 -13.06
CA GLY A 45 -17.54 -3.32 -11.90
C GLY A 45 -17.03 -4.00 -10.62
N ALA A 46 -17.76 -3.86 -9.51
CA ALA A 46 -17.32 -4.37 -8.20
C ALA A 46 -16.96 -5.89 -8.18
N ALA A 47 -17.50 -6.70 -9.10
CA ALA A 47 -17.14 -8.11 -9.20
C ALA A 47 -15.69 -8.35 -9.65
N SER A 48 -15.08 -7.34 -10.28
CA SER A 48 -13.69 -7.35 -10.75
C SER A 48 -12.74 -6.63 -9.77
N GLU A 49 -13.20 -6.34 -8.55
CA GLU A 49 -12.33 -5.90 -7.46
C GLU A 49 -11.45 -7.05 -6.99
N TRP A 50 -10.23 -6.70 -6.58
CA TRP A 50 -9.28 -7.66 -6.07
C TRP A 50 -8.21 -7.00 -5.19
N ILE A 51 -7.59 -7.84 -4.37
CA ILE A 51 -6.43 -7.51 -3.53
C ILE A 51 -5.26 -8.37 -4.01
N GLU A 52 -4.11 -7.76 -4.23
CA GLU A 52 -2.87 -8.47 -4.52
C GLU A 52 -1.96 -8.51 -3.30
N LEU A 53 -1.43 -9.70 -3.04
CA LEU A 53 -0.39 -9.98 -2.05
C LEU A 53 0.92 -10.24 -2.77
N HIS A 54 2.03 -9.80 -2.18
CA HIS A 54 3.37 -10.08 -2.67
C HIS A 54 4.24 -10.66 -1.55
N ASN A 55 4.92 -11.76 -1.85
CA ASN A 55 5.94 -12.32 -0.97
C ASN A 55 7.29 -11.66 -1.28
N GLN A 56 7.77 -10.81 -0.37
CA GLN A 56 9.02 -10.06 -0.56
C GLN A 56 10.28 -10.91 -0.32
N MET A 57 10.11 -12.15 0.13
CA MET A 57 11.20 -13.03 0.51
C MET A 57 11.69 -13.88 -0.67
N SER A 58 12.93 -14.32 -0.59
CA SER A 58 13.51 -15.30 -1.51
C SER A 58 13.20 -16.76 -1.13
N VAL A 59 12.15 -16.98 -0.35
CA VAL A 59 11.69 -18.31 0.09
C VAL A 59 10.17 -18.40 -0.01
N ASP A 60 9.65 -19.60 -0.27
CA ASP A 60 8.21 -19.85 -0.33
C ASP A 60 7.57 -19.64 1.04
N VAL A 61 6.36 -19.08 1.04
CA VAL A 61 5.57 -18.81 2.24
C VAL A 61 4.28 -19.62 2.18
N GLU A 62 4.00 -20.32 3.27
CA GLU A 62 2.79 -21.09 3.44
C GLU A 62 1.70 -20.22 4.07
N LEU A 63 0.55 -20.10 3.40
CA LEU A 63 -0.56 -19.22 3.76
C LEU A 63 -1.78 -19.99 4.29
N SER A 64 -1.68 -21.28 4.57
CA SER A 64 -2.85 -22.07 4.98
C SER A 64 -3.52 -21.48 6.20
N ASN A 65 -4.84 -21.34 6.12
CA ASN A 65 -5.68 -20.79 7.17
C ASN A 65 -5.37 -19.33 7.55
N TRP A 66 -4.47 -18.64 6.85
CA TRP A 66 -4.38 -17.19 6.97
C TRP A 66 -5.73 -16.56 6.61
N ARG A 67 -5.99 -15.37 7.15
CA ARG A 67 -7.25 -14.66 6.95
C ARG A 67 -7.01 -13.19 6.65
N ILE A 68 -7.71 -12.68 5.64
CA ILE A 68 -7.98 -11.25 5.46
C ILE A 68 -9.31 -10.96 6.17
N ASP A 69 -9.34 -9.89 6.97
CA ASP A 69 -10.49 -9.53 7.80
C ASP A 69 -10.71 -8.01 7.91
N GLY A 70 -11.85 -7.61 8.48
CA GLY A 70 -12.22 -6.25 8.80
C GLY A 70 -13.00 -5.57 7.67
N GLY A 71 -12.36 -5.41 6.51
CA GLY A 71 -13.00 -4.84 5.30
C GLY A 71 -13.40 -5.89 4.27
N VAL A 72 -12.67 -7.00 4.23
CA VAL A 72 -12.89 -8.15 3.35
C VAL A 72 -12.76 -9.40 4.20
N GLU A 73 -13.57 -10.42 3.93
CA GLU A 73 -13.51 -11.72 4.62
C GLU A 73 -13.04 -12.80 3.64
N TYR A 74 -11.81 -13.26 3.80
CA TYR A 74 -11.27 -14.36 2.98
C TYR A 74 -10.33 -15.23 3.80
N GLN A 75 -10.53 -16.55 3.74
CA GLN A 75 -9.65 -17.53 4.38
C GLN A 75 -8.95 -18.37 3.32
N PHE A 76 -7.63 -18.41 3.41
CA PHE A 76 -6.79 -19.17 2.49
C PHE A 76 -6.97 -20.68 2.69
N PRO A 77 -7.25 -21.46 1.63
CA PRO A 77 -7.33 -22.91 1.69
C PRO A 77 -6.04 -23.54 2.21
N VAL A 78 -6.16 -24.72 2.83
CA VAL A 78 -5.00 -25.52 3.21
C VAL A 78 -4.20 -25.92 1.97
N GLY A 79 -2.88 -25.80 2.05
CA GLY A 79 -1.95 -26.04 0.96
C GLY A 79 -1.67 -24.81 0.08
N THR A 80 -2.17 -23.61 0.45
CA THR A 80 -1.84 -22.39 -0.29
C THR A 80 -0.38 -22.01 -0.03
N ILE A 81 0.44 -22.02 -1.09
CA ILE A 81 1.83 -21.61 -1.05
C ILE A 81 2.00 -20.41 -1.97
N LEU A 82 2.56 -19.33 -1.43
CA LEU A 82 3.01 -18.17 -2.19
C LEU A 82 4.52 -18.27 -2.37
N ALA A 83 4.96 -18.54 -3.61
CA ALA A 83 6.37 -18.79 -3.88
C ALA A 83 7.24 -17.54 -3.65
N ALA A 84 8.55 -17.76 -3.56
CA ALA A 84 9.54 -16.70 -3.41
C ALA A 84 9.39 -15.60 -4.49
N GLY A 85 9.15 -14.35 -4.07
CA GLY A 85 9.00 -13.21 -4.99
C GLY A 85 7.70 -13.18 -5.80
N ASP A 86 6.80 -14.14 -5.61
CA ASP A 86 5.56 -14.24 -6.38
C ASP A 86 4.44 -13.39 -5.80
N TYR A 87 3.42 -13.18 -6.65
CA TYR A 87 2.20 -12.45 -6.36
C TYR A 87 1.01 -13.41 -6.30
N LEU A 88 0.04 -13.08 -5.45
CA LEU A 88 -1.22 -13.81 -5.35
C LEU A 88 -2.38 -12.82 -5.26
N VAL A 89 -3.41 -13.07 -6.06
CA VAL A 89 -4.61 -12.24 -6.11
C VAL A 89 -5.77 -12.92 -5.41
N VAL A 90 -6.43 -12.19 -4.51
CA VAL A 90 -7.74 -12.52 -3.93
C VAL A 90 -8.79 -11.67 -4.64
N ALA A 91 -9.54 -12.29 -5.56
CA ALA A 91 -10.57 -11.62 -6.35
C ALA A 91 -11.96 -11.77 -5.73
N ALA A 92 -12.81 -10.75 -5.87
CA ALA A 92 -14.22 -10.80 -5.46
C ALA A 92 -14.99 -11.88 -6.24
N ASP A 93 -14.79 -11.94 -7.56
CA ASP A 93 -15.22 -13.05 -8.42
C ASP A 93 -14.06 -13.45 -9.36
N PRO A 94 -13.42 -14.63 -9.15
CA PRO A 94 -12.33 -15.11 -9.99
C PRO A 94 -12.69 -15.25 -11.48
N THR A 95 -13.98 -15.37 -11.82
CA THR A 95 -14.44 -15.46 -13.21
C THR A 95 -14.52 -14.11 -13.91
N GLN A 96 -14.53 -13.01 -13.15
CA GLN A 96 -14.55 -11.63 -13.62
C GLN A 96 -13.17 -10.97 -13.57
N LEU A 97 -12.14 -11.74 -13.24
CA LEU A 97 -10.77 -11.27 -13.27
C LEU A 97 -10.34 -11.13 -14.74
N VAL A 98 -10.41 -9.90 -15.25
CA VAL A 98 -9.77 -9.55 -16.52
C VAL A 98 -8.26 -9.52 -16.27
N ASP A 99 -7.47 -10.08 -17.18
CA ASP A 99 -6.01 -10.24 -17.01
C ASP A 99 -5.41 -8.96 -16.40
N ALA A 100 -4.89 -9.10 -15.18
CA ALA A 100 -4.17 -8.05 -14.50
C ALA A 100 -2.88 -7.81 -15.32
N VAL A 101 -2.85 -6.70 -16.06
CA VAL A 101 -1.72 -6.28 -16.88
C VAL A 101 -1.29 -4.89 -16.46
#